data_AF-A0A4S2PDM0-F1
#
_entry.id   AF-A0A4S2PDM0-F1
#
_cell.length_a   1.000
_cell.length_b   1.000
_cell.length_c   1.000
_cell.angle_alpha   90.00
_cell.angle_beta   90.00
_cell.angle_gamma   90.00
#
_symmetry.space_group_name_H-M   'P 1'
#
loop_
_entity.id
_entity.type
_entity.pdbx_description
1 polymer ?
#
loop_
_entity_poly.entity_id
_entity_poly.type
_entity_poly.pdbx_seq_one_letter_code
_entity_poly.pdbx_strand_id
1 'polypeptide(L)'
;MKKFTALLSVFILVFTTSACSKASFRDEFFKQRPCAEVKYRCLPENQEKPMIDTSKPYVLSAEEWAKIEQDKTLRMYKEISQMLEIYYPGFWEGVTDMQVKIDWVKQAHELTKKYSKYPTLRGEIENMAMICSILGINFDQDSRYGFIINKFKNNDSPSVLKDVHDYLRFEVLKKDYSEIGTYYTTWSLRGVQEGMPKITRHIPDFYTENKPRDAKENVYKVYEKWRQAGGVYDL
;
A
#
# COMPACT_ATOMS: atom_id res chain seq x y z
N MET A 1 -95.56 7.41 -15.92
CA MET A 1 -95.38 5.94 -15.98
C MET A 1 -93.88 5.65 -15.98
N LYS A 2 -93.46 4.76 -15.08
CA LYS A 2 -92.34 3.79 -15.17
C LYS A 2 -90.94 4.35 -15.47
N LYS A 3 -90.03 4.34 -14.48
CA LYS A 3 -89.25 3.18 -13.95
C LYS A 3 -88.07 2.82 -14.87
N PHE A 4 -86.92 2.53 -14.23
CA PHE A 4 -85.73 1.86 -14.78
C PHE A 4 -84.71 2.68 -15.57
N THR A 5 -84.02 3.61 -14.90
CA THR A 5 -82.61 3.93 -15.26
C THR A 5 -81.72 4.36 -14.08
N ALA A 6 -82.25 4.38 -12.85
CA ALA A 6 -81.49 4.71 -11.64
C ALA A 6 -80.71 3.51 -11.03
N LEU A 7 -80.64 2.37 -11.72
CA LEU A 7 -80.07 1.13 -11.19
C LEU A 7 -78.80 0.64 -11.91
N LEU A 8 -78.34 1.33 -12.97
CA LEU A 8 -77.06 1.02 -13.62
C LEU A 8 -75.91 1.97 -13.22
N SER A 9 -76.23 3.13 -12.64
CA SER A 9 -75.21 4.11 -12.18
C SER A 9 -74.70 3.85 -10.76
N VAL A 10 -75.41 3.05 -9.96
CA VAL A 10 -74.98 2.73 -8.58
C VAL A 10 -74.08 1.49 -8.52
N PHE A 11 -74.11 0.60 -9.53
CA PHE A 11 -73.26 -0.59 -9.56
C PHE A 11 -71.84 -0.33 -10.11
N ILE A 12 -71.59 0.79 -10.78
CA ILE A 12 -70.26 1.15 -11.30
C ILE A 12 -69.43 1.95 -10.26
N LEU A 13 -70.09 2.57 -9.28
CA LEU A 13 -69.42 3.37 -8.23
C LEU A 13 -68.99 2.57 -6.99
N VAL A 14 -69.43 1.32 -6.85
CA VAL A 14 -69.05 0.45 -5.71
C VAL A 14 -67.88 -0.49 -6.05
N PHE A 15 -67.54 -0.68 -7.32
CA PHE A 15 -66.39 -1.49 -7.74
C PHE A 15 -65.11 -0.69 -8.03
N THR A 16 -65.13 0.64 -7.94
CA THR A 16 -63.94 1.50 -8.15
C THR A 16 -63.33 2.04 -6.85
N THR A 17 -63.90 1.74 -5.69
CA THR A 17 -63.37 2.17 -4.37
C THR A 17 -62.82 1.03 -3.51
N SER A 18 -62.81 -0.21 -4.02
CA SER A 18 -62.12 -1.34 -3.38
C SER A 18 -60.68 -1.51 -3.89
N ALA A 19 -59.97 -0.41 -4.10
CA ALA A 19 -58.52 -0.40 -3.98
C ALA A 19 -58.19 0.17 -2.59
N CYS A 20 -58.50 -0.60 -1.55
CA CYS A 20 -57.75 -0.50 -0.30
C CYS A 20 -56.28 -0.70 -0.70
N SER A 21 -55.56 0.41 -0.79
CA SER A 21 -54.11 0.40 -0.91
C SER A 21 -53.57 -0.56 0.14
N LYS A 22 -52.77 -1.53 -0.30
CA LYS A 22 -51.91 -2.29 0.61
C LYS A 22 -51.26 -1.27 1.56
N ALA A 23 -51.26 -1.58 2.87
CA ALA A 23 -50.53 -0.80 3.85
C ALA A 23 -49.16 -0.45 3.25
N SER A 24 -48.81 0.83 3.25
CA SER A 24 -47.57 1.23 2.58
C SER A 24 -46.42 0.48 3.26
N PHE A 25 -45.46 -0.03 2.50
CA PHE A 25 -44.29 -0.72 3.03
C PHE A 25 -43.65 0.05 4.22
N ARG A 26 -43.74 1.38 4.16
CA ARG A 26 -43.34 2.30 5.23
C ARG A 26 -44.04 1.99 6.56
N ASP A 27 -45.37 1.89 6.59
CA ASP A 27 -46.15 1.70 7.81
C ASP A 27 -45.90 0.33 8.46
N GLU A 28 -45.62 -0.68 7.64
CA GLU A 28 -45.32 -2.04 8.10
C GLU A 28 -43.86 -2.15 8.58
N PHE A 29 -42.94 -1.45 7.92
CA PHE A 29 -41.51 -1.38 8.26
C PHE A 29 -41.23 -0.67 9.59
N PHE A 30 -42.06 0.30 9.99
CA PHE A 30 -41.87 1.06 11.22
C PHE A 30 -42.63 0.50 12.44
N LYS A 31 -43.57 -0.44 12.26
CA LYS A 31 -44.37 -1.02 13.34
C LYS A 31 -43.60 -1.90 14.33
N GLN A 32 -42.45 -2.45 13.94
CA GLN A 32 -41.72 -3.45 14.73
C GLN A 32 -40.34 -2.99 15.24
N ARG A 33 -40.01 -1.70 15.19
CA ARG A 33 -38.68 -1.23 15.60
C ARG A 33 -38.65 -0.78 17.06
N PRO A 34 -37.67 -1.25 17.86
CA PRO A 34 -37.49 -0.83 19.24
C PRO A 34 -36.83 0.56 19.40
N CYS A 35 -36.44 1.23 18.31
CA CYS A 35 -35.72 2.51 18.33
C CYS A 35 -36.55 3.66 17.75
N ALA A 36 -36.40 4.86 18.33
CA ALA A 36 -37.08 6.08 17.89
C ALA A 36 -36.72 6.50 16.45
N GLU A 37 -37.67 7.15 15.77
CA GLU A 37 -37.59 7.56 14.37
C GLU A 37 -36.34 8.41 14.09
N VAL A 38 -35.47 7.95 13.19
CA VAL A 38 -34.29 8.70 12.74
C VAL A 38 -34.79 9.86 11.88
N LYS A 39 -34.74 11.07 12.42
CA LYS A 39 -35.02 12.30 11.67
C LYS A 39 -33.86 12.57 10.72
N TYR A 40 -34.07 12.30 9.43
CA TYR A 40 -33.16 12.72 8.38
C TYR A 40 -33.21 14.25 8.27
N ARG A 41 -32.12 14.92 8.62
CA ARG A 41 -31.88 16.31 8.19
C ARG A 41 -31.41 16.25 6.74
N CYS A 42 -32.18 16.82 5.82
CA CYS A 42 -31.65 17.08 4.49
C CYS A 42 -30.43 17.99 4.63
N LEU A 43 -29.29 17.56 4.11
CA LEU A 43 -28.15 18.44 3.93
C LEU A 43 -28.55 19.53 2.93
N PRO A 44 -28.09 20.78 3.11
CA PRO A 44 -28.30 21.82 2.12
C PRO A 44 -27.77 21.34 0.77
N GLU A 45 -28.56 21.60 -0.28
CA GLU A 45 -28.26 21.24 -1.66
C GLU A 45 -26.86 21.74 -2.01
N ASN A 46 -25.97 20.78 -2.24
CA ASN A 46 -24.55 21.02 -2.44
C ASN A 46 -24.39 21.90 -3.69
N GLN A 47 -23.52 22.92 -3.61
CA GLN A 47 -23.15 23.76 -4.76
C GLN A 47 -22.94 22.88 -5.99
N GLU A 48 -23.65 23.19 -7.08
CA GLU A 48 -23.57 22.47 -8.36
C GLU A 48 -22.09 22.29 -8.73
N LYS A 49 -21.56 21.08 -8.52
CA LYS A 49 -20.34 20.70 -9.23
C LYS A 49 -20.75 20.64 -10.71
N PRO A 50 -20.03 21.31 -11.62
CA PRO A 50 -20.36 21.26 -13.03
C PRO A 50 -20.47 19.79 -13.45
N MET A 51 -21.63 19.40 -13.97
CA MET A 51 -21.85 18.05 -14.50
C MET A 51 -20.75 17.76 -15.52
N ILE A 52 -20.09 16.62 -15.37
CA ILE A 52 -19.07 16.15 -16.31
C ILE A 52 -19.73 16.05 -17.68
N ASP A 53 -19.25 16.84 -18.64
CA ASP A 53 -19.69 16.79 -20.04
C ASP A 53 -19.28 15.45 -20.65
N THR A 54 -20.23 14.52 -20.74
CA THR A 54 -20.00 13.18 -21.29
C THR A 54 -19.76 13.17 -22.80
N SER A 55 -19.92 14.31 -23.49
CA SER A 55 -19.65 14.42 -24.92
C SER A 55 -18.16 14.59 -25.25
N LYS A 56 -17.32 14.82 -24.24
CA LYS A 56 -15.86 14.96 -24.39
C LYS A 56 -15.12 14.00 -23.45
N PRO A 57 -13.92 13.53 -23.83
CA PRO A 57 -13.07 12.78 -22.92
C PRO A 57 -12.78 13.61 -21.68
N TYR A 58 -12.93 13.00 -20.50
CA TYR A 58 -12.57 13.65 -19.25
C TYR A 58 -11.06 13.89 -19.22
N VAL A 59 -10.65 15.14 -18.98
CA VAL A 59 -9.24 15.51 -18.82
C VAL A 59 -9.04 15.88 -17.36
N LEU A 60 -8.16 15.14 -16.69
CA LEU A 60 -7.79 15.40 -15.30
C LEU A 60 -7.15 16.79 -15.18
N SER A 61 -7.65 17.57 -14.22
CA SER A 61 -7.03 18.81 -13.78
C SER A 61 -5.67 18.55 -13.12
N ALA A 62 -4.86 19.61 -12.99
CA ALA A 62 -3.58 19.53 -12.28
C ALA A 62 -3.77 19.11 -10.81
N GLU A 63 -4.86 19.55 -10.17
CA GLU A 63 -5.20 19.18 -8.79
C GLU A 63 -5.51 17.67 -8.66
N GLU A 64 -6.28 17.12 -9.60
CA GLU A 64 -6.57 15.69 -9.61
C GLU A 64 -5.33 14.84 -9.88
N TRP A 65 -4.46 15.28 -10.79
CA TRP A 65 -3.17 14.62 -10.99
C TRP A 65 -2.30 14.64 -9.73
N ALA A 66 -2.23 15.77 -9.03
CA ALA A 66 -1.50 15.89 -7.78
C ALA A 66 -2.06 14.96 -6.70
N LYS A 67 -3.40 14.88 -6.59
CA LYS A 67 -4.07 13.96 -5.67
C LYS A 67 -3.77 12.50 -6.00
N ILE A 68 -3.85 12.11 -7.26
CA ILE A 68 -3.51 10.75 -7.72
C ILE A 68 -2.07 10.40 -7.33
N GLU A 69 -1.12 11.33 -7.50
CA GLU A 69 0.28 11.07 -7.16
C GLU A 69 0.50 10.97 -5.65
N GLN A 70 -0.19 11.79 -4.86
CA GLN A 70 -0.20 11.69 -3.41
C GLN A 70 -0.76 10.34 -2.94
N ASP A 71 -1.89 9.90 -3.50
CA ASP A 71 -2.53 8.62 -3.17
C ASP A 71 -1.64 7.43 -3.55
N LYS A 72 -0.97 7.49 -4.71
CA LYS A 72 0.04 6.49 -5.11
C LYS A 72 1.21 6.43 -4.14
N THR A 73 1.74 7.58 -3.74
CA THR A 73 2.85 7.67 -2.79
C THR A 73 2.44 7.10 -1.42
N LEU A 74 1.25 7.46 -0.94
CA LEU A 74 0.71 6.95 0.31
C LEU A 74 0.52 5.43 0.27
N ARG A 75 -0.03 4.90 -0.83
CA ARG A 75 -0.16 3.45 -1.04
C ARG A 75 1.20 2.77 -0.99
N MET A 76 2.19 3.30 -1.71
CA MET A 76 3.54 2.76 -1.72
C MET A 76 4.14 2.72 -0.31
N TYR A 77 3.97 3.78 0.50
CA TYR A 77 4.48 3.79 1.87
C TYR A 77 3.83 2.72 2.75
N LYS A 78 2.51 2.54 2.64
CA LYS A 78 1.80 1.47 3.35
C LYS A 78 2.29 0.08 2.90
N GLU A 79 2.52 -0.11 1.59
CA GLU A 79 3.06 -1.37 1.05
C GLU A 79 4.49 -1.65 1.51
N ILE A 80 5.37 -0.64 1.54
CA ILE A 80 6.73 -0.79 2.06
C ILE A 80 6.70 -1.08 3.56
N SER A 81 5.81 -0.45 4.32
CA SER A 81 5.63 -0.78 5.74
C SER A 81 5.28 -2.25 5.95
N GLN A 82 4.37 -2.81 5.12
CA GLN A 82 4.04 -4.23 5.18
C GLN A 82 5.20 -5.12 4.71
N MET A 83 5.95 -4.69 3.69
CA MET A 83 7.16 -5.40 3.24
C MET A 83 8.14 -5.57 4.41
N LEU A 84 8.37 -4.52 5.19
CA LEU A 84 9.27 -4.57 6.34
C LEU A 84 8.81 -5.57 7.41
N GLU A 85 7.50 -5.66 7.68
CA GLU A 85 6.95 -6.67 8.60
C GLU A 85 7.17 -8.11 8.08
N ILE A 86 7.04 -8.33 6.76
CA ILE A 86 7.28 -9.65 6.15
C ILE A 86 8.77 -10.00 6.18
N TYR A 87 9.65 -9.03 5.91
CA TYR A 87 11.09 -9.25 5.78
C TYR A 87 11.78 -9.34 7.14
N TYR A 88 11.25 -8.63 8.13
CA TYR A 88 11.76 -8.56 9.49
C TYR A 88 10.57 -8.73 10.46
N PRO A 89 10.12 -9.96 10.73
CA PRO A 89 8.97 -10.20 11.61
C PRO A 89 9.12 -9.54 12.98
N GLY A 90 8.11 -8.79 13.40
CA GLY A 90 8.15 -8.01 14.64
C GLY A 90 8.78 -6.61 14.49
N PHE A 91 9.10 -6.17 13.26
CA PHE A 91 9.65 -4.83 13.03
C PHE A 91 8.74 -3.72 13.59
N TRP A 92 7.43 -3.91 13.51
CA TRP A 92 6.45 -2.98 14.08
C TRP A 92 5.87 -3.46 15.42
N GLU A 93 6.58 -4.30 16.17
CA GLU A 93 6.10 -4.77 17.48
C GLU A 93 5.76 -3.58 18.39
N GLY A 94 4.53 -3.59 18.93
CA GLY A 94 4.01 -2.49 19.76
C GLY A 94 3.53 -1.24 18.99
N VAL A 95 3.72 -1.17 17.67
CA VAL A 95 3.28 -0.03 16.84
C VAL A 95 1.95 -0.34 16.16
N THR A 96 0.86 0.20 16.69
CA THR A 96 -0.50 0.04 16.16
C THR A 96 -0.92 1.14 15.19
N ASP A 97 -0.36 2.35 15.34
CA ASP A 97 -0.70 3.50 14.51
C ASP A 97 -0.03 3.39 13.12
N MET A 98 -0.85 3.35 12.08
CA MET A 98 -0.37 3.31 10.69
C MET A 98 0.35 4.59 10.30
N GLN A 99 -0.02 5.75 10.85
CA GLN A 99 0.62 7.01 10.53
C GLN A 99 2.09 7.02 10.95
N VAL A 100 2.40 6.44 12.12
CA VAL A 100 3.78 6.27 12.59
C VAL A 100 4.60 5.44 11.59
N LYS A 101 4.03 4.35 11.06
CA LYS A 101 4.70 3.50 10.06
C LYS A 101 4.93 4.25 8.75
N ILE A 102 3.93 5.01 8.30
CA ILE A 102 4.01 5.85 7.10
C ILE A 102 5.10 6.91 7.26
N ASP A 103 5.14 7.60 8.40
CA ASP A 103 6.11 8.67 8.67
C ASP A 103 7.53 8.12 8.76
N TRP A 104 7.71 6.89 9.26
CA TRP A 104 8.99 6.21 9.24
C TRP A 104 9.44 5.89 7.82
N VAL A 105 8.56 5.34 6.97
CA VAL A 105 8.89 5.05 5.57
C VAL A 105 9.17 6.34 4.78
N LYS A 106 8.44 7.41 5.07
CA LYS A 106 8.68 8.73 4.50
C LYS A 106 10.10 9.23 4.83
N GLN A 107 10.57 9.05 6.06
CA GLN A 107 11.96 9.40 6.42
C GLN A 107 12.98 8.58 5.64
N ALA A 108 12.73 7.27 5.45
CA ALA A 108 13.60 6.43 4.62
C ALA A 108 13.61 6.92 3.16
N HIS A 109 12.47 7.35 2.62
CA HIS A 109 12.40 7.95 1.30
C HIS A 109 13.17 9.28 1.21
N GLU A 110 13.15 10.13 2.24
CA GLU A 110 13.99 11.34 2.26
C GLU A 110 15.50 11.00 2.21
N LEU A 111 15.92 9.92 2.89
CA LEU A 111 17.29 9.42 2.74
C LEU A 111 17.56 8.89 1.32
N THR A 112 16.59 8.19 0.70
CA THR A 112 16.72 7.77 -0.69
C THR A 112 16.92 8.98 -1.60
N LYS A 113 16.17 10.07 -1.43
CA LYS A 113 16.35 11.33 -2.18
C LYS A 113 17.73 11.95 -1.98
N LYS A 114 18.30 11.80 -0.78
CA LYS A 114 19.62 12.34 -0.44
C LYS A 114 20.77 11.54 -1.06
N TYR A 115 20.62 10.22 -1.19
CA TYR A 115 21.74 9.32 -1.49
C TYR A 115 21.59 8.50 -2.78
N SER A 116 20.37 8.28 -3.29
CA SER A 116 20.15 7.58 -4.56
C SER A 116 20.16 8.57 -5.72
N LYS A 117 20.74 8.14 -6.85
CA LYS A 117 20.61 8.83 -8.13
C LYS A 117 19.24 8.68 -8.77
N TYR A 118 18.44 7.70 -8.32
CA TYR A 118 17.15 7.35 -8.88
C TYR A 118 16.08 7.29 -7.79
N PRO A 119 15.85 8.38 -7.03
CA PRO A 119 15.13 8.31 -5.77
C PRO A 119 13.63 8.05 -5.90
N THR A 120 13.08 8.15 -7.12
CA THR A 120 11.69 7.84 -7.44
C THR A 120 11.47 6.38 -7.82
N LEU A 121 12.55 5.61 -8.05
CA LEU A 121 12.42 4.18 -8.32
C LEU A 121 12.03 3.46 -7.03
N ARG A 122 10.91 2.73 -7.06
CA ARG A 122 10.42 1.95 -5.93
C ARG A 122 11.49 1.06 -5.30
N GLY A 123 12.30 0.39 -6.11
CA GLY A 123 13.36 -0.49 -5.62
C GLY A 123 14.42 0.24 -4.79
N GLU A 124 14.71 1.52 -5.09
CA GLU A 124 15.67 2.33 -4.32
C GLU A 124 15.09 2.73 -2.97
N ILE A 125 13.78 3.01 -2.92
CA ILE A 125 13.06 3.32 -1.68
C ILE A 125 12.96 2.05 -0.81
N GLU A 126 12.62 0.91 -1.41
CA GLU A 126 12.59 -0.39 -0.73
C GLU A 126 13.97 -0.76 -0.17
N ASN A 127 15.05 -0.65 -0.96
CA ASN A 127 16.42 -0.91 -0.50
C ASN A 127 16.83 0.02 0.65
N MET A 128 16.56 1.32 0.55
CA MET A 128 16.87 2.26 1.63
C MET A 128 16.07 1.95 2.90
N ALA A 129 14.79 1.63 2.78
CA ALA A 129 13.96 1.21 3.91
C ALA A 129 14.51 -0.06 4.58
N MET A 130 14.98 -1.03 3.79
CA MET A 130 15.62 -2.24 4.32
C MET A 130 17.00 -2.00 4.94
N ILE A 131 17.74 -0.99 4.51
CA ILE A 131 18.98 -0.57 5.18
C ILE A 131 18.64 0.10 6.51
N CYS A 132 17.67 1.02 6.51
CA CYS A 132 17.21 1.73 7.70
C CYS A 132 16.60 0.78 8.74
N SER A 133 16.01 -0.35 8.34
CA SER A 133 15.49 -1.33 9.28
C SER A 133 16.59 -2.10 10.03
N ILE A 134 17.80 -2.21 9.45
CA ILE A 134 18.95 -2.86 10.07
C ILE A 134 19.77 -1.87 10.90
N LEU A 135 19.97 -0.65 10.39
CA LEU A 135 20.88 0.34 10.98
C LEU A 135 20.18 1.43 11.81
N GLY A 136 18.86 1.54 11.67
CA GLY A 136 18.07 2.65 12.20
C GLY A 136 17.91 3.80 11.20
N ILE A 137 16.82 4.56 11.34
CA ILE A 137 16.44 5.65 10.40
C ILE A 137 17.42 6.83 10.38
N ASN A 138 18.27 6.96 11.40
CA ASN A 138 19.24 8.05 11.54
C ASN A 138 20.69 7.58 11.36
N PHE A 139 20.91 6.43 10.70
CA PHE A 139 22.25 5.86 10.53
C PHE A 139 23.22 6.80 9.82
N ASP A 140 22.71 7.70 8.97
CA ASP A 140 23.52 8.64 8.18
C ASP A 140 24.17 9.75 9.02
N GLN A 141 23.76 9.90 10.28
CA GLN A 141 24.35 10.82 11.26
C GLN A 141 25.41 10.14 12.15
N ASP A 142 25.49 8.81 12.12
CA ASP A 142 26.44 8.05 12.93
C ASP A 142 27.75 7.81 12.16
N SER A 143 28.85 8.31 12.71
CA SER A 143 30.17 8.21 12.10
C SER A 143 30.64 6.77 11.89
N ARG A 144 30.11 5.80 12.65
CA ARG A 144 30.40 4.37 12.49
C ARG A 144 29.97 3.85 11.11
N TYR A 145 28.94 4.46 10.51
CA TYR A 145 28.43 4.08 9.19
C TYR A 145 28.96 4.99 8.06
N GLY A 146 29.99 5.80 8.33
CA GLY A 146 30.57 6.70 7.34
C GLY A 146 31.03 6.01 6.05
N PHE A 147 31.45 4.74 6.12
CA PHE A 147 31.80 3.95 4.93
C PHE A 147 30.62 3.71 3.99
N ILE A 148 29.41 3.53 4.53
CA ILE A 148 28.18 3.36 3.73
C ILE A 148 27.87 4.66 3.00
N ILE A 149 27.93 5.79 3.71
CA ILE A 149 27.70 7.12 3.14
C ILE A 149 28.74 7.42 2.06
N ASN A 150 29.99 7.03 2.28
CA ASN A 150 31.05 7.17 1.30
C ASN A 150 30.77 6.33 0.04
N LYS A 151 30.28 5.09 0.20
CA LYS A 151 29.89 4.24 -0.94
C LYS A 151 28.72 4.84 -1.72
N PHE A 152 27.69 5.37 -1.06
CA PHE A 152 26.58 6.06 -1.74
C PHE A 152 27.05 7.25 -2.58
N LYS A 153 28.00 8.03 -2.09
CA LYS A 153 28.47 9.25 -2.77
C LYS A 153 29.43 8.97 -3.93
N ASN A 154 30.25 7.93 -3.81
CA ASN A 154 31.39 7.70 -4.73
C ASN A 154 31.20 6.53 -5.70
N ASN A 155 30.10 5.78 -5.60
CA ASN A 155 29.84 4.66 -6.49
C ASN A 155 28.71 5.01 -7.46
N ASP A 156 28.99 4.88 -8.74
CA ASP A 156 28.06 5.22 -9.82
C ASP A 156 27.11 4.08 -10.20
N SER A 157 27.27 2.91 -9.60
CA SER A 157 26.44 1.74 -9.89
C SER A 157 24.96 2.02 -9.56
N PRO A 158 24.02 1.65 -10.44
CA PRO A 158 22.60 1.72 -10.14
C PRO A 158 22.17 0.72 -9.06
N SER A 159 23.08 -0.15 -8.58
CA SER A 159 22.80 -1.18 -7.57
C SER A 159 23.41 -0.89 -6.21
N VAL A 160 23.96 0.32 -5.96
CA VAL A 160 24.71 0.60 -4.73
C VAL A 160 23.89 0.38 -3.46
N LEU A 161 22.63 0.82 -3.44
CA LEU A 161 21.74 0.60 -2.30
C LEU A 161 21.49 -0.90 -2.08
N LYS A 162 21.32 -1.66 -3.16
CA LYS A 162 21.22 -3.11 -3.09
C LYS A 162 22.51 -3.76 -2.55
N ASP A 163 23.67 -3.33 -3.03
CA ASP A 163 24.97 -3.87 -2.59
C ASP A 163 25.19 -3.61 -1.08
N VAL A 164 24.83 -2.42 -0.59
CA VAL A 164 24.88 -2.12 0.85
C VAL A 164 23.90 -2.99 1.62
N HIS A 165 22.68 -3.18 1.13
CA HIS A 165 21.71 -4.06 1.77
C HIS A 165 22.19 -5.53 1.82
N ASP A 166 22.75 -6.05 0.71
CA ASP A 166 23.34 -7.38 0.64
C ASP A 166 24.51 -7.55 1.60
N TYR A 167 25.36 -6.53 1.75
CA TYR A 167 26.41 -6.50 2.77
C TYR A 167 25.84 -6.69 4.18
N LEU A 168 24.84 -5.89 4.54
CA LEU A 168 24.25 -5.91 5.87
C LEU A 168 23.57 -7.25 6.14
N ARG A 169 22.86 -7.81 5.16
CA ARG A 169 22.27 -9.14 5.29
C ARG A 169 23.33 -10.23 5.50
N PHE A 170 24.36 -10.23 4.66
CA PHE A 170 25.38 -11.26 4.71
C PHE A 170 26.30 -11.15 5.92
N GLU A 171 26.89 -9.97 6.15
CA GLU A 171 27.91 -9.77 7.17
C GLU A 171 27.30 -9.47 8.54
N VAL A 172 26.24 -8.65 8.63
CA VAL A 172 25.67 -8.22 9.92
C VAL A 172 24.61 -9.20 10.41
N LEU A 173 23.61 -9.52 9.58
CA LEU A 173 22.52 -10.43 9.96
C LEU A 173 22.88 -11.92 9.82
N LYS A 174 24.09 -12.23 9.34
CA LYS A 174 24.60 -13.58 9.13
C LYS A 174 23.68 -14.45 8.26
N LYS A 175 22.96 -13.84 7.31
CA LYS A 175 22.12 -14.53 6.34
C LYS A 175 22.96 -15.07 5.19
N ASP A 176 22.65 -16.28 4.74
CA ASP A 176 23.34 -16.88 3.59
C ASP A 176 22.55 -16.71 2.27
N TYR A 177 21.32 -16.20 2.36
CA TYR A 177 20.44 -15.97 1.23
C TYR A 177 19.93 -14.52 1.19
N SER A 178 19.79 -13.97 0.00
CA SER A 178 19.11 -12.70 -0.24
C SER A 178 17.60 -12.80 0.00
N GLU A 179 16.91 -11.66 0.01
CA GLU A 179 15.45 -11.54 0.18
C GLU A 179 14.63 -12.25 -0.91
N ILE A 180 15.24 -12.53 -2.06
CA ILE A 180 14.66 -13.33 -3.15
C ILE A 180 15.05 -14.82 -3.08
N GLY A 181 15.71 -15.24 -2.00
CA GLY A 181 16.15 -16.61 -1.77
C GLY A 181 17.36 -17.03 -2.61
N THR A 182 18.17 -16.09 -3.12
CA THR A 182 19.41 -16.42 -3.86
C THR A 182 20.56 -16.61 -2.88
N TYR A 183 21.30 -17.71 -3.02
CA TYR A 183 22.47 -17.99 -2.15
C TYR A 183 23.58 -16.98 -2.43
N TYR A 184 24.15 -16.41 -1.37
CA TYR A 184 25.26 -15.48 -1.49
C TYR A 184 26.55 -16.22 -1.90
N THR A 185 27.20 -15.71 -2.93
CA THR A 185 28.43 -16.24 -3.52
C THR A 185 29.37 -15.12 -3.94
N THR A 186 30.58 -15.48 -4.37
CA THR A 186 31.54 -14.54 -4.97
C THR A 186 30.94 -13.72 -6.11
N TRP A 187 30.03 -14.30 -6.91
CA TRP A 187 29.35 -13.59 -8.00
C TRP A 187 28.29 -12.61 -7.49
N SER A 188 27.40 -13.02 -6.59
CA SER A 188 26.31 -12.15 -6.10
C SER A 188 26.84 -11.00 -5.25
N LEU A 189 27.95 -11.21 -4.53
CA LEU A 189 28.58 -10.21 -3.67
C LEU A 189 29.68 -9.40 -4.37
N ARG A 190 29.84 -9.52 -5.69
CA ARG A 190 30.92 -8.84 -6.43
C ARG A 190 30.88 -7.31 -6.29
N GLY A 191 29.69 -6.70 -6.29
CA GLY A 191 29.52 -5.25 -6.10
C GLY A 191 29.58 -4.80 -4.64
N VAL A 192 29.46 -5.75 -3.71
CA VAL A 192 29.45 -5.49 -2.28
C VAL A 192 30.84 -5.13 -1.77
N GLN A 193 31.88 -5.79 -2.26
CA GLN A 193 33.23 -5.65 -1.69
C GLN A 193 33.87 -4.27 -1.95
N GLU A 194 33.46 -3.58 -3.01
CA GLU A 194 34.01 -2.28 -3.36
C GLU A 194 33.55 -1.18 -2.39
N GLY A 195 34.49 -0.52 -1.71
CA GLY A 195 34.20 0.59 -0.80
C GLY A 195 33.51 0.18 0.52
N MET A 196 33.39 -1.11 0.80
CA MET A 196 32.86 -1.64 2.06
C MET A 196 33.99 -2.24 2.91
N PRO A 197 33.81 -2.35 4.24
CA PRO A 197 34.74 -3.07 5.09
C PRO A 197 34.85 -4.53 4.67
N LYS A 198 36.03 -5.11 4.89
CA LYS A 198 36.30 -6.50 4.53
C LYS A 198 35.28 -7.44 5.19
N ILE A 199 34.64 -8.27 4.38
CA ILE A 199 33.78 -9.36 4.84
C ILE A 199 34.60 -10.33 5.68
N THR A 200 34.09 -10.69 6.85
CA THR A 200 34.82 -11.54 7.82
C THR A 200 34.49 -13.02 7.65
N ARG A 201 33.36 -13.32 7.03
CA ARG A 201 32.88 -14.69 6.78
C ARG A 201 33.43 -15.25 5.48
N HIS A 202 33.50 -16.57 5.39
CA HIS A 202 33.75 -17.27 4.11
C HIS A 202 32.66 -16.92 3.10
N ILE A 203 33.06 -16.51 1.90
CA ILE A 203 32.14 -16.28 0.79
C ILE A 203 32.22 -17.51 -0.12
N PRO A 204 31.12 -18.28 -0.27
CA PRO A 204 31.09 -19.44 -1.13
C PRO A 204 31.46 -19.08 -2.57
N ASP A 205 32.34 -19.86 -3.20
CA ASP A 205 32.65 -19.68 -4.61
C ASP A 205 31.44 -20.02 -5.49
N PHE A 206 31.17 -19.15 -6.48
CA PHE A 206 30.02 -19.30 -7.37
C PHE A 206 30.07 -20.56 -8.24
N TYR A 207 31.26 -21.03 -8.64
CA TYR A 207 31.39 -22.17 -9.52
C TYR A 207 31.41 -23.52 -8.77
N THR A 208 31.89 -23.53 -7.53
CA THR A 208 32.18 -24.77 -6.79
C THR A 208 31.33 -24.97 -5.53
N GLU A 209 30.80 -23.92 -4.91
CA GLU A 209 30.09 -23.99 -3.62
C GLU A 209 28.65 -23.44 -3.69
N ASN A 210 28.15 -23.15 -4.89
CA ASN A 210 26.81 -22.59 -5.08
C ASN A 210 25.71 -23.56 -4.66
N LYS A 211 24.62 -23.02 -4.11
CA LYS A 211 23.44 -23.75 -3.65
C LYS A 211 22.19 -23.33 -4.42
N PRO A 212 21.19 -24.21 -4.56
CA PRO A 212 19.91 -23.83 -5.14
C PRO A 212 19.25 -22.72 -4.32
N ARG A 213 18.33 -21.99 -4.97
CA ARG A 213 17.52 -20.98 -4.28
C ARG A 213 16.69 -21.62 -3.17
N ASP A 214 16.56 -20.92 -2.04
CA ASP A 214 15.70 -21.35 -0.94
C ASP A 214 14.35 -20.60 -0.99
N ALA A 215 13.26 -21.36 -1.13
CA ALA A 215 11.92 -20.82 -1.13
C ALA A 215 11.48 -20.26 0.23
N LYS A 216 12.06 -20.75 1.33
CA LYS A 216 11.76 -20.28 2.70
C LYS A 216 12.38 -18.90 2.97
N GLU A 217 13.56 -18.62 2.40
CA GLU A 217 14.23 -17.32 2.52
C GLU A 217 13.71 -16.29 1.48
N ASN A 218 12.90 -16.72 0.50
CA ASN A 218 12.31 -15.84 -0.52
C ASN A 218 11.09 -15.07 0.03
N VAL A 219 11.36 -14.14 0.95
CA VAL A 219 10.37 -13.23 1.53
C VAL A 219 9.79 -12.25 0.49
N TYR A 220 10.54 -11.92 -0.56
CA TYR A 220 10.03 -11.11 -1.68
C TYR A 220 8.83 -11.77 -2.34
N LYS A 221 8.87 -13.08 -2.57
CA LYS A 221 7.75 -13.82 -3.16
C LYS A 221 6.51 -13.82 -2.25
N VAL A 222 6.70 -13.82 -0.94
CA VAL A 222 5.60 -13.71 0.03
C VAL A 222 4.95 -12.33 -0.07
N TYR A 223 5.77 -11.28 -0.07
CA TYR A 223 5.33 -9.89 -0.25
C TYR A 223 4.60 -9.67 -1.59
N GLU A 224 5.14 -10.16 -2.70
CA GLU A 224 4.52 -10.05 -4.01
C GLU A 224 3.14 -10.73 -4.06
N LYS A 225 3.01 -11.92 -3.45
CA LYS A 225 1.71 -12.59 -3.33
C LYS A 225 0.71 -11.77 -2.53
N TRP A 226 1.14 -11.18 -1.41
CA TRP A 226 0.28 -10.31 -0.60
C TRP A 226 -0.17 -9.08 -1.40
N ARG A 227 0.75 -8.43 -2.13
CA ARG A 227 0.43 -7.27 -2.97
C ARG A 227 -0.56 -7.63 -4.09
N GLN A 228 -0.37 -8.77 -4.74
CA GLN A 228 -1.26 -9.28 -5.80
C GLN A 228 -2.64 -9.70 -5.29
N ALA A 229 -2.73 -10.17 -4.04
CA ALA A 229 -4.01 -10.54 -3.44
C ALA A 229 -4.91 -9.32 -3.15
N GLY A 230 -4.37 -8.10 -3.24
CA GLY A 230 -5.10 -6.84 -3.05
C GLY A 230 -4.41 -5.88 -2.08
N GLY A 231 -3.29 -6.29 -1.47
CA GLY A 231 -2.40 -5.41 -0.72
C GLY A 231 -3.12 -4.59 0.36
N VAL A 232 -3.00 -3.27 0.25
CA VAL A 232 -3.64 -2.29 1.15
C VAL A 232 -5.01 -1.92 0.59
N TYR A 233 -6.09 -2.27 1.31
CA TYR A 233 -7.48 -2.08 0.85
C TYR A 233 -8.11 -0.72 1.18
N ASP A 234 -7.41 0.17 1.89
CA ASP A 234 -7.98 1.44 2.34
C ASP A 234 -7.36 2.64 1.61
N LEU A 235 -8.02 3.06 0.52
CA LEU A 235 -7.96 4.40 -0.06
C LEU A 235 -9.36 4.83 -0.53
#